data_AF-A0A5C6Z684-F1
#
_entry.id   AF-A0A5C6Z684-F1
#
_cell.length_a   1.000
_cell.length_b   1.000
_cell.length_c   1.000
_cell.angle_alpha   90.00
_cell.angle_beta   90.00
_cell.angle_gamma   90.00
#
_symmetry.space_group_name_H-M   'P 1'
#
loop_
_entity.id
_entity.type
_entity.pdbx_description
1 polymer ?
#
loop_
_entity_poly.entity_id
_entity_poly.type
_entity_poly.pdbx_seq_one_letter_code
_entity_poly.pdbx_strand_id
1 'polypeptide(L)'
;MKFCYLLLFLTFSHTFAQDIIYLKSDKKIDAKIIEANDDGFKYKSLQNPDGPVYNVTRSEIKEIVFENGEVEVFRNAPPPSSLSVEEVKSIILEKINNYAFDAKSASRPYQASFEGNYLKLWIMRSRGEEFYSNPVLFDFSRAYDFQDISYRANEAYINVFVGFLDKKGKVDKEKLVIRVLEKEQAEEIVTILKIYNRLLAEKNIRID
;
A
#
# COMPACT_ATOMS: atom_id res chain seq x y z
N MET A 1 62.89 28.02 -28.12
CA MET A 1 61.76 28.45 -27.29
C MET A 1 61.04 27.21 -26.79
N LYS A 2 60.96 27.02 -25.47
CA LYS A 2 60.49 25.80 -24.80
C LYS A 2 58.98 25.65 -24.99
N PHE A 3 58.53 24.65 -25.75
CA PHE A 3 57.13 24.25 -25.83
C PHE A 3 56.82 23.30 -24.67
N CYS A 4 56.41 23.86 -23.53
CA CYS A 4 55.77 23.11 -22.45
C CYS A 4 54.26 23.13 -22.70
N TYR A 5 53.71 22.10 -23.34
CA TYR A 5 52.27 21.83 -23.27
C TYR A 5 52.04 20.70 -22.26
N LEU A 6 51.53 21.15 -21.12
CA LEU A 6 51.11 20.40 -19.96
C LEU A 6 50.01 19.40 -20.34
N LEU A 7 50.31 18.11 -20.17
CA LEU A 7 49.38 16.99 -20.36
C LEU A 7 48.40 16.97 -19.17
N LEU A 8 47.19 17.49 -19.36
CA LEU A 8 46.12 17.48 -18.37
C LEU A 8 45.46 16.09 -18.35
N PHE A 9 45.99 15.17 -17.55
CA PHE A 9 45.32 13.92 -17.22
C PHE A 9 44.11 14.23 -16.33
N LEU A 10 42.92 14.32 -16.93
CA LEU A 10 41.65 14.25 -16.20
C LEU A 10 41.49 12.81 -15.69
N THR A 11 41.91 12.56 -14.45
CA THR A 11 41.55 11.33 -13.74
C THR A 11 40.06 11.37 -13.47
N PHE A 12 39.26 10.65 -14.26
CA PHE A 12 37.89 10.32 -13.93
C PHE A 12 37.91 9.49 -12.63
N SER A 13 37.54 10.12 -11.51
CA SER A 13 37.18 9.39 -10.30
C SER A 13 35.90 8.62 -10.60
N HIS A 14 36.01 7.31 -10.82
CA HIS A 14 34.86 6.42 -10.82
C HIS A 14 34.25 6.45 -9.41
N THR A 15 33.14 7.17 -9.26
CA THR A 15 32.29 7.05 -8.07
C THR A 15 31.57 5.72 -8.17
N PHE A 16 32.03 4.73 -7.42
CA PHE A 16 31.28 3.50 -7.21
C PHE A 16 30.15 3.82 -6.23
N ALA A 17 28.96 4.09 -6.76
CA ALA A 17 27.77 4.03 -5.93
C ALA A 17 27.53 2.56 -5.56
N GLN A 18 26.88 2.30 -4.43
CA GLN A 18 26.57 0.96 -3.97
C GLN A 18 25.10 0.93 -3.60
N ASP A 19 24.54 -0.26 -3.52
CA ASP A 19 23.16 -0.39 -3.07
C ASP A 19 23.07 -0.04 -1.58
N ILE A 20 22.01 0.64 -1.20
CA ILE A 20 21.72 0.99 0.19
C ILE A 20 20.35 0.43 0.53
N ILE A 21 20.30 -0.44 1.53
CA ILE A 21 19.07 -1.00 2.06
C ILE A 21 18.75 -0.25 3.36
N TYR A 22 17.64 0.47 3.38
CA TYR A 22 17.10 1.09 4.58
C TYR A 22 16.05 0.15 5.16
N LEU A 23 16.24 -0.26 6.41
CA LEU A 23 15.27 -1.06 7.15
C LEU A 23 14.22 -0.18 7.81
N LYS A 24 13.07 -0.78 8.12
CA LYS A 24 12.01 -0.13 8.93
C LYS A 24 12.45 0.17 10.35
N SER A 25 13.50 -0.49 10.85
CA SER A 25 14.16 -0.17 12.12
C SER A 25 15.06 1.08 12.05
N ASP A 26 15.01 1.82 10.94
CA ASP A 26 15.88 2.95 10.60
C ASP A 26 17.38 2.60 10.53
N LYS A 27 17.71 1.30 10.50
CA LYS A 27 19.06 0.83 10.22
C LYS A 27 19.35 0.94 8.73
N LYS A 28 20.54 1.49 8.41
CA LYS A 28 21.11 1.52 7.07
C LYS A 28 22.08 0.35 6.86
N ILE A 29 22.00 -0.31 5.71
CA ILE A 29 22.93 -1.35 5.29
C ILE A 29 23.51 -0.95 3.93
N ASP A 30 24.81 -0.69 3.88
CA ASP A 30 25.54 -0.57 2.61
C ASP A 30 25.82 -1.98 2.09
N ALA A 31 25.26 -2.29 0.93
CA ALA A 31 25.14 -3.65 0.42
C ALA A 31 25.44 -3.74 -1.07
N LYS A 32 25.70 -4.96 -1.52
CA LYS A 32 25.61 -5.33 -2.94
C LYS A 32 24.54 -6.39 -3.08
N ILE A 33 23.43 -6.04 -3.73
CA ILE A 33 22.32 -6.97 -3.97
C ILE A 33 22.75 -7.98 -5.04
N ILE A 34 22.46 -9.25 -4.79
CA ILE A 34 22.83 -10.38 -5.65
C ILE A 34 21.59 -10.94 -6.35
N GLU A 35 20.49 -11.06 -5.62
CA GLU A 35 19.27 -11.70 -6.09
C GLU A 35 18.05 -11.04 -5.43
N ALA A 36 16.99 -10.87 -6.20
CA ALA A 36 15.69 -10.40 -5.75
C ALA A 36 14.65 -11.50 -6.01
N ASN A 37 13.94 -11.91 -4.96
CA ASN A 37 12.91 -12.94 -5.00
C ASN A 37 11.61 -12.42 -4.39
N ASP A 38 10.53 -13.19 -4.51
CA ASP A 38 9.21 -12.82 -3.98
C ASP A 38 9.22 -12.51 -2.47
N ASP A 39 10.06 -13.20 -1.71
CA ASP A 39 10.14 -13.06 -0.25
C ASP A 39 11.10 -11.95 0.21
N GLY A 40 12.06 -11.54 -0.62
CA GLY A 40 13.17 -10.71 -0.15
C GLY A 40 14.35 -10.57 -1.11
N PHE A 41 15.45 -10.08 -0.57
CA PHE A 41 16.69 -9.84 -1.30
C PHE A 41 17.86 -10.56 -0.62
N LYS A 42 18.73 -11.15 -1.44
CA LYS A 42 20.05 -11.62 -1.03
C LYS A 42 21.07 -10.54 -1.29
N TYR A 43 21.92 -10.28 -0.31
CA TYR A 43 22.95 -9.25 -0.42
C TYR A 43 24.26 -9.67 0.25
N LYS A 44 25.35 -9.04 -0.19
CA LYS A 44 26.64 -9.04 0.52
C LYS A 44 26.86 -7.71 1.20
N SER A 45 27.43 -7.75 2.42
CA SER A 45 27.84 -6.53 3.12
C SER A 45 28.97 -5.86 2.36
N LEU A 46 28.87 -4.55 2.10
CA LEU A 46 29.95 -3.81 1.46
C LEU A 46 31.21 -3.75 2.34
N GLN A 47 31.02 -3.76 3.67
CA GLN A 47 32.12 -3.78 4.63
C GLN A 47 32.86 -5.14 4.65
N ASN A 48 32.23 -6.20 4.15
CA ASN A 48 32.85 -7.52 4.05
C ASN A 48 32.42 -8.24 2.75
N PRO A 49 32.98 -7.85 1.58
CA PRO A 49 32.59 -8.38 0.28
C PRO A 49 32.87 -9.89 0.11
N ASP A 50 33.89 -10.40 0.79
CA ASP A 50 34.23 -11.83 0.82
C ASP A 50 33.45 -12.61 1.90
N GLY A 51 32.59 -11.91 2.64
CA GLY A 51 31.74 -12.46 3.67
C GLY A 51 30.57 -13.30 3.13
N PRO A 52 29.75 -13.85 4.04
CA PRO A 52 28.58 -14.64 3.67
C PRO A 52 27.52 -13.79 2.96
N VAL A 53 26.63 -14.48 2.24
CA VAL A 53 25.42 -13.87 1.68
C VAL A 53 24.37 -13.78 2.78
N TYR A 54 23.82 -12.60 2.98
CA TYR A 54 22.74 -12.33 3.91
C TYR A 54 21.40 -12.27 3.17
N ASN A 55 20.31 -12.58 3.89
CA ASN A 55 18.94 -12.39 3.42
C ASN A 55 18.29 -11.25 4.19
N VAL A 56 17.49 -10.45 3.49
CA VAL A 56 16.58 -9.48 4.09
C VAL A 56 15.20 -9.67 3.49
N THR A 57 14.17 -9.70 4.33
CA THR A 57 12.79 -9.91 3.86
C THR A 57 12.15 -8.60 3.44
N ARG A 58 11.25 -8.62 2.45
CA ARG A 58 10.55 -7.39 2.00
C ARG A 58 9.76 -6.70 3.11
N SER A 59 9.32 -7.46 4.12
CA SER A 59 8.61 -6.92 5.28
C SER A 59 9.50 -6.09 6.20
N GLU A 60 10.82 -6.27 6.18
CA GLU A 60 11.78 -5.53 7.02
C GLU A 60 12.34 -4.28 6.32
N ILE A 61 12.23 -4.21 4.99
CA ILE A 61 12.81 -3.15 4.17
C ILE A 61 11.84 -1.96 4.11
N LYS A 62 12.39 -0.76 4.27
CA LYS A 62 11.70 0.53 4.10
C LYS A 62 11.88 1.05 2.68
N GLU A 63 13.12 1.06 2.21
CA GLU A 63 13.49 1.47 0.84
C GLU A 63 14.85 0.88 0.46
N ILE A 64 15.07 0.70 -0.84
CA ILE A 64 16.36 0.36 -1.44
C ILE A 64 16.73 1.47 -2.41
N VAL A 65 17.96 1.98 -2.30
CA VAL A 65 18.58 2.87 -3.28
C VAL A 65 19.66 2.07 -4.00
N PHE A 66 19.47 1.79 -5.28
CA PHE A 66 20.41 1.00 -6.07
C PHE A 66 21.62 1.84 -6.53
N GLU A 67 22.70 1.18 -6.91
CA GLU A 67 23.91 1.82 -7.46
C GLU A 67 23.61 2.76 -8.65
N ASN A 68 22.61 2.45 -9.47
CA ASN A 68 22.18 3.28 -10.60
C ASN A 68 21.36 4.53 -10.19
N GLY A 69 21.08 4.71 -8.90
CA GLY A 69 20.26 5.79 -8.36
C GLY A 69 18.74 5.53 -8.38
N GLU A 70 18.31 4.34 -8.83
CA GLU A 70 16.91 3.92 -8.74
C GLU A 70 16.51 3.68 -7.29
N VAL A 71 15.28 4.08 -6.94
CA VAL A 71 14.76 3.96 -5.58
C VAL A 71 13.50 3.09 -5.59
N GLU A 72 13.52 2.00 -4.83
CA GLU A 72 12.38 1.12 -4.62
C GLU A 72 11.90 1.26 -3.17
N VAL A 73 10.66 1.72 -3.00
CA VAL A 73 10.07 1.98 -1.67
C VAL A 73 9.13 0.85 -1.29
N PHE A 74 9.38 0.24 -0.13
CA PHE A 74 8.62 -0.90 0.39
C PHE A 74 7.64 -0.42 1.47
N ARG A 75 6.44 -0.05 1.04
CA ARG A 75 5.34 0.31 1.95
C ARG A 75 4.74 -0.97 2.56
N ASN A 76 4.16 -0.87 3.76
CA ASN A 76 3.49 -1.96 4.49
C ASN A 76 2.26 -2.48 3.71
N ALA A 77 2.49 -3.21 2.63
CA ALA A 77 1.51 -4.08 2.03
C ALA A 77 1.98 -5.51 2.35
N PRO A 78 1.24 -6.29 3.15
CA PRO A 78 1.53 -7.71 3.28
C PRO A 78 1.58 -8.34 1.88
N PRO A 79 2.52 -9.25 1.60
CA PRO A 79 2.63 -9.86 0.29
C PRO A 79 1.27 -10.48 -0.08
N PRO A 80 0.80 -10.22 -1.31
CA PRO A 80 -0.44 -10.74 -1.88
C PRO A 80 -0.81 -12.19 -1.61
N SER A 81 0.19 -13.03 -1.39
CA SER A 81 0.14 -14.48 -1.52
C SER A 81 -0.16 -15.23 -0.21
N SER A 82 -0.29 -14.56 0.94
CA SER A 82 -0.50 -15.25 2.23
C SER A 82 -1.78 -14.90 2.99
N LEU A 83 -2.54 -13.88 2.60
CA LEU A 83 -3.75 -13.48 3.32
C LEU A 83 -5.00 -14.14 2.75
N SER A 84 -5.77 -14.79 3.61
CA SER A 84 -7.11 -15.28 3.28
C SER A 84 -8.11 -14.13 3.13
N VAL A 85 -9.21 -14.40 2.44
CA VAL A 85 -10.30 -13.45 2.26
C VAL A 85 -10.87 -13.00 3.61
N GLU A 86 -10.95 -13.90 4.59
CA GLU A 86 -11.50 -13.67 5.91
C GLU A 86 -10.59 -12.80 6.79
N GLU A 87 -9.27 -12.95 6.69
CA GLU A 87 -8.30 -12.08 7.36
C GLU A 87 -8.37 -10.66 6.79
N VAL A 88 -8.41 -10.53 5.46
CA VAL A 88 -8.55 -9.24 4.79
C VAL A 88 -9.86 -8.54 5.18
N LYS A 89 -10.97 -9.27 5.26
CA LYS A 89 -12.24 -8.73 5.77
C LYS A 89 -12.08 -8.19 7.19
N SER A 90 -11.44 -8.94 8.07
CA SER A 90 -11.23 -8.53 9.46
C SER A 90 -10.40 -7.25 9.58
N ILE A 91 -9.33 -7.13 8.79
CA ILE A 91 -8.50 -5.91 8.72
C ILE A 91 -9.33 -4.73 8.17
N ILE A 92 -10.11 -4.94 7.11
CA ILE A 92 -11.00 -3.89 6.58
C ILE A 92 -11.99 -3.41 7.65
N LEU A 93 -12.59 -4.32 8.42
CA LEU A 93 -13.51 -3.96 9.48
C LEU A 93 -12.83 -3.14 10.57
N GLU A 94 -11.65 -3.58 11.03
CA GLU A 94 -10.86 -2.87 12.04
C GLU A 94 -10.53 -1.45 11.55
N LYS A 95 -9.96 -1.32 10.35
CA LYS A 95 -9.55 -0.03 9.81
C LYS A 95 -10.71 0.92 9.54
N ILE A 96 -11.77 0.44 8.89
CA ILE A 96 -12.92 1.30 8.57
C ILE A 96 -13.63 1.72 9.86
N ASN A 97 -13.89 0.78 10.77
CA ASN A 97 -14.57 1.11 12.02
C ASN A 97 -13.76 2.07 12.88
N ASN A 98 -12.42 2.04 12.83
CA ASN A 98 -11.56 2.88 13.65
C ASN A 98 -11.19 4.23 13.02
N TYR A 99 -11.13 4.35 11.69
CA TYR A 99 -10.53 5.53 11.06
C TYR A 99 -11.38 6.20 9.98
N ALA A 100 -12.44 5.56 9.51
CA ALA A 100 -13.20 6.03 8.35
C ALA A 100 -14.46 6.85 8.72
N PHE A 101 -14.70 7.90 7.95
CA PHE A 101 -15.81 8.82 8.09
C PHE A 101 -16.47 9.11 6.74
N ASP A 102 -17.75 9.47 6.79
CA ASP A 102 -18.47 9.96 5.62
C ASP A 102 -17.82 11.25 5.09
N ALA A 103 -17.48 11.27 3.80
CA ALA A 103 -16.86 12.45 3.18
C ALA A 103 -17.81 13.65 3.10
N LYS A 104 -19.12 13.44 3.19
CA LYS A 104 -20.13 14.50 3.21
C LYS A 104 -20.38 15.05 4.62
N SER A 105 -19.68 14.56 5.64
CA SER A 105 -19.85 14.96 7.03
C SER A 105 -18.53 15.20 7.76
N ALA A 106 -18.50 16.22 8.62
CA ALA A 106 -17.34 16.52 9.45
C ALA A 106 -17.12 15.52 10.60
N SER A 107 -18.18 14.83 11.06
CA SER A 107 -18.13 14.06 12.30
C SER A 107 -18.67 12.63 12.21
N ARG A 108 -19.40 12.28 11.15
CA ARG A 108 -20.10 10.99 11.09
C ARG A 108 -19.17 9.87 10.68
N PRO A 109 -18.88 8.90 11.56
CA PRO A 109 -18.04 7.76 11.23
C PRO A 109 -18.83 6.72 10.43
N TYR A 110 -18.11 5.87 9.73
CA TYR A 110 -18.69 4.64 9.19
C TYR A 110 -18.74 3.55 10.26
N GLN A 111 -19.77 2.72 10.21
CA GLN A 111 -19.75 1.36 10.74
C GLN A 111 -19.70 0.40 9.56
N ALA A 112 -18.82 -0.58 9.61
CA ALA A 112 -18.63 -1.62 8.61
C ALA A 112 -19.02 -2.99 9.15
N SER A 113 -19.58 -3.80 8.25
CA SER A 113 -19.72 -5.25 8.38
C SER A 113 -19.57 -5.91 7.02
N PHE A 114 -19.60 -7.24 6.96
CA PHE A 114 -19.70 -7.96 5.69
C PHE A 114 -21.02 -8.74 5.61
N GLU A 115 -21.58 -8.80 4.40
CA GLU A 115 -22.67 -9.69 4.03
C GLU A 115 -22.20 -10.53 2.85
N GLY A 116 -21.77 -11.78 3.11
CA GLY A 116 -21.02 -12.54 2.11
C GLY A 116 -19.71 -11.84 1.73
N ASN A 117 -19.58 -11.44 0.47
CA ASN A 117 -18.44 -10.67 -0.05
C ASN A 117 -18.74 -9.17 -0.25
N TYR A 118 -19.92 -8.72 0.15
CA TYR A 118 -20.26 -7.30 0.07
C TYR A 118 -19.78 -6.59 1.33
N LEU A 119 -19.02 -5.50 1.15
CA LEU A 119 -18.67 -4.60 2.24
C LEU A 119 -19.90 -3.72 2.53
N LYS A 120 -20.47 -3.86 3.72
CA LYS A 120 -21.67 -3.15 4.15
C LYS A 120 -21.30 -1.98 5.02
N LEU A 121 -21.66 -0.77 4.61
CA LEU A 121 -21.33 0.47 5.32
C LEU A 121 -22.58 1.21 5.78
N TRP A 122 -22.64 1.56 7.06
CA TRP A 122 -23.60 2.50 7.62
C TRP A 122 -22.90 3.80 7.97
N ILE A 123 -23.60 4.92 7.84
CA ILE A 123 -23.18 6.18 8.44
C ILE A 123 -23.77 6.24 9.85
N MET A 124 -22.96 6.46 10.88
CA MET A 124 -23.43 6.64 12.26
C MET A 124 -23.61 8.12 12.58
N ARG A 125 -24.40 8.45 13.62
CA ARG A 125 -24.41 9.82 14.17
C ARG A 125 -23.08 10.17 14.85
N SER A 126 -22.59 9.24 15.66
CA SER A 126 -21.29 9.24 16.33
C SER A 126 -20.88 7.79 16.58
N ARG A 127 -19.64 7.56 17.01
CA ARG A 127 -19.13 6.21 17.30
C ARG A 127 -19.93 5.58 18.45
N GLY A 128 -20.50 4.41 18.21
CA GLY A 128 -21.32 3.69 19.19
C GLY A 128 -22.76 4.20 19.32
N GLU A 129 -23.16 5.22 18.55
CA GLU A 129 -24.54 5.71 18.51
C GLU A 129 -25.38 5.04 17.41
N GLU A 130 -26.64 5.47 17.28
CA GLU A 130 -27.54 5.00 16.24
C GLU A 130 -27.05 5.30 14.82
N PHE A 131 -27.51 4.46 13.88
CA PHE A 131 -27.27 4.66 12.46
C PHE A 131 -28.02 5.89 11.96
N TYR A 132 -27.31 6.78 11.29
CA TYR A 132 -27.88 7.92 10.57
C TYR A 132 -28.49 7.51 9.22
N SER A 133 -27.92 6.48 8.58
CA SER A 133 -28.37 6.00 7.27
C SER A 133 -28.69 4.51 7.28
N ASN A 134 -29.47 4.09 6.28
CA ASN A 134 -29.49 2.69 5.88
C ASN A 134 -28.11 2.26 5.38
N PRO A 135 -27.77 0.96 5.48
CA PRO A 135 -26.51 0.47 4.95
C PRO A 135 -26.49 0.49 3.42
N VAL A 136 -25.31 0.70 2.87
CA VAL A 136 -25.02 0.46 1.45
C VAL A 136 -24.09 -0.74 1.35
N LEU A 137 -24.39 -1.66 0.45
CA LEU A 137 -23.57 -2.84 0.19
C LEU A 137 -22.71 -2.59 -1.03
N PHE A 138 -21.40 -2.63 -0.87
CA PHE A 138 -20.42 -2.44 -1.94
C PHE A 138 -19.82 -3.77 -2.40
N ASP A 139 -19.81 -3.97 -3.71
CA ASP A 139 -19.25 -5.13 -4.38
C ASP A 139 -17.82 -4.83 -4.85
N PHE A 140 -16.84 -5.19 -4.01
CA PHE A 140 -15.42 -5.02 -4.34
C PHE A 140 -14.91 -6.04 -5.36
N SER A 141 -15.69 -7.06 -5.77
CA SER A 141 -15.34 -7.82 -6.97
C SER A 141 -15.51 -6.98 -8.25
N ARG A 142 -16.30 -5.90 -8.15
CA ARG A 142 -16.54 -4.89 -9.18
C ARG A 142 -16.01 -3.51 -8.75
N ALA A 143 -14.80 -3.48 -8.19
CA ALA A 143 -14.07 -2.23 -8.03
C ALA A 143 -13.36 -1.89 -9.35
N TYR A 144 -13.74 -0.78 -9.96
CA TYR A 144 -13.33 -0.40 -11.32
C TYR A 144 -12.10 0.50 -11.35
N ASP A 145 -12.00 1.41 -10.37
CA ASP A 145 -10.97 2.44 -10.35
C ASP A 145 -10.71 2.89 -8.91
N PHE A 146 -9.47 2.73 -8.46
CA PHE A 146 -8.95 3.25 -7.20
C PHE A 146 -8.13 4.50 -7.50
N GLN A 147 -8.71 5.67 -7.32
CA GLN A 147 -8.03 6.94 -7.60
C GLN A 147 -6.94 7.24 -6.56
N ASP A 148 -6.04 8.15 -6.89
CA ASP A 148 -5.05 8.67 -5.95
C ASP A 148 -5.71 9.27 -4.71
N ILE A 149 -5.06 9.06 -3.56
CA ILE A 149 -5.52 9.60 -2.29
C ILE A 149 -5.41 11.12 -2.35
N SER A 150 -6.50 11.81 -2.05
CA SER A 150 -6.50 13.27 -1.97
C SER A 150 -6.15 13.72 -0.56
N TYR A 151 -4.94 14.24 -0.37
CA TYR A 151 -4.47 14.72 0.93
C TYR A 151 -4.88 16.18 1.18
N ARG A 152 -5.27 16.48 2.42
CA ARG A 152 -5.46 17.84 2.96
C ARG A 152 -4.57 18.01 4.20
N ALA A 153 -4.69 19.15 4.90
CA ALA A 153 -3.85 19.45 6.07
C ALA A 153 -3.83 18.29 7.08
N ASN A 154 -4.99 17.93 7.62
CA ASN A 154 -5.16 16.93 8.68
C ASN A 154 -6.10 15.77 8.28
N GLU A 155 -6.31 15.57 6.98
CA GLU A 155 -7.27 14.57 6.48
C GLU A 155 -6.82 14.02 5.12
N ALA A 156 -7.33 12.85 4.77
CA ALA A 156 -7.17 12.20 3.48
C ALA A 156 -8.51 11.70 2.97
N TYR A 157 -8.67 11.64 1.65
CA TYR A 157 -9.87 11.15 0.98
C TYR A 157 -9.52 10.04 0.03
N ILE A 158 -10.13 8.88 0.26
CA ILE A 158 -10.06 7.70 -0.58
C ILE A 158 -11.24 7.77 -1.54
N ASN A 159 -10.97 7.65 -2.83
CA ASN A 159 -11.98 7.70 -3.88
C ASN A 159 -11.93 6.40 -4.68
N VAL A 160 -13.00 5.62 -4.63
CA VAL A 160 -13.10 4.35 -5.34
C VAL A 160 -14.40 4.31 -6.13
N PHE A 161 -14.30 4.00 -7.43
CA PHE A 161 -15.47 3.63 -8.21
C PHE A 161 -15.73 2.14 -8.06
N VAL A 162 -16.86 1.78 -7.47
CA VAL A 162 -17.17 0.41 -7.07
C VAL A 162 -18.63 0.08 -7.34
N GLY A 163 -18.93 -1.19 -7.58
CA GLY A 163 -20.31 -1.66 -7.64
C GLY A 163 -21.00 -1.49 -6.28
N PHE A 164 -22.27 -1.11 -6.28
CA PHE A 164 -23.11 -1.17 -5.08
C PHE A 164 -24.42 -1.88 -5.39
N LEU A 165 -25.00 -2.54 -4.39
CA LEU A 165 -26.29 -3.19 -4.50
C LEU A 165 -27.39 -2.20 -4.18
N ASP A 166 -28.25 -1.92 -5.17
CA ASP A 166 -29.43 -1.11 -4.95
C ASP A 166 -30.51 -1.86 -4.15
N LYS A 167 -31.57 -1.14 -3.75
CA LYS A 167 -32.69 -1.73 -2.98
C LYS A 167 -33.44 -2.85 -3.72
N LYS A 168 -33.24 -2.99 -5.03
CA LYS A 168 -33.86 -4.00 -5.90
C LYS A 168 -32.91 -5.17 -6.19
N GLY A 169 -31.71 -5.18 -5.62
CA GLY A 169 -30.71 -6.21 -5.85
C GLY A 169 -29.95 -6.06 -7.17
N LYS A 170 -30.08 -4.93 -7.87
CA LYS A 170 -29.29 -4.64 -9.06
C LYS A 170 -27.97 -4.00 -8.65
N VAL A 171 -26.88 -4.46 -9.27
CA VAL A 171 -25.57 -3.84 -9.10
C VAL A 171 -25.43 -2.68 -10.07
N ASP A 172 -25.13 -1.48 -9.54
CA ASP A 172 -24.80 -0.29 -10.33
C ASP A 172 -23.46 0.31 -9.85
N LYS A 173 -22.85 1.20 -10.64
CA LYS A 173 -21.56 1.81 -10.34
C LYS A 173 -21.75 3.11 -9.53
N GLU A 174 -21.06 3.22 -8.40
CA GLU A 174 -21.06 4.45 -7.59
C GLU A 174 -19.64 4.87 -7.20
N LYS A 175 -19.45 6.17 -6.94
CA LYS A 175 -18.21 6.71 -6.38
C LYS A 175 -18.30 6.68 -4.86
N LEU A 176 -17.61 5.75 -4.23
CA LEU A 176 -17.40 5.70 -2.79
C LEU A 176 -16.27 6.66 -2.42
N VAL A 177 -16.57 7.63 -1.55
CA VAL A 177 -15.59 8.59 -1.02
C VAL A 177 -15.50 8.42 0.50
N ILE A 178 -14.35 7.98 0.99
CA ILE A 178 -14.10 7.74 2.41
C ILE A 178 -13.13 8.81 2.92
N ARG A 179 -13.54 9.55 3.94
CA ARG A 179 -12.66 10.50 4.64
C ARG A 179 -11.95 9.79 5.78
N VAL A 180 -10.67 10.04 5.94
CA VAL A 180 -9.81 9.47 6.98
C VAL A 180 -9.01 10.59 7.63
N LEU A 181 -8.98 10.66 8.95
CA LEU A 181 -8.26 11.72 9.68
C LEU A 181 -6.73 11.49 9.64
N GLU A 182 -6.31 10.23 9.63
CA GLU A 182 -4.89 9.86 9.65
C GLU A 182 -4.43 9.47 8.24
N LYS A 183 -3.41 10.17 7.72
CA LYS A 183 -2.92 9.96 6.34
C LYS A 183 -2.38 8.56 6.12
N GLU A 184 -1.64 8.03 7.09
CA GLU A 184 -1.09 6.67 7.05
C GLU A 184 -2.20 5.62 7.01
N GLN A 185 -3.25 5.80 7.83
CA GLN A 185 -4.40 4.90 7.83
C GLN A 185 -5.15 4.93 6.50
N ALA A 186 -5.17 6.06 5.78
CA ALA A 186 -5.77 6.13 4.46
C ALA A 186 -5.02 5.26 3.43
N GLU A 187 -3.69 5.25 3.49
CA GLU A 187 -2.85 4.40 2.63
C GLU A 187 -3.08 2.92 2.93
N GLU A 188 -3.13 2.56 4.21
CA GLU A 188 -3.43 1.19 4.64
C GLU A 188 -4.82 0.73 4.18
N ILE A 189 -5.85 1.57 4.34
CA ILE A 189 -7.22 1.28 3.90
C ILE A 189 -7.27 1.06 2.38
N VAL A 190 -6.66 1.94 1.57
CA VAL A 190 -6.64 1.75 0.11
C VAL A 190 -5.92 0.45 -0.25
N THR A 191 -4.78 0.19 0.38
CA THR A 191 -3.98 -1.00 0.13
C THR A 191 -4.77 -2.28 0.42
N ILE A 192 -5.41 -2.36 1.58
CA ILE A 192 -6.19 -3.56 1.95
C ILE A 192 -7.43 -3.75 1.07
N LEU A 193 -8.08 -2.66 0.64
CA LEU A 193 -9.21 -2.74 -0.30
C LEU A 193 -8.78 -3.20 -1.70
N LYS A 194 -7.60 -2.79 -2.17
CA LYS A 194 -7.01 -3.29 -3.43
C LYS A 194 -6.68 -4.79 -3.34
N ILE A 195 -6.09 -5.22 -2.21
CA ILE A 195 -5.82 -6.64 -1.94
C ILE A 195 -7.14 -7.43 -1.96
N TYR A 196 -8.18 -6.91 -1.31
CA TYR A 196 -9.50 -7.54 -1.29
C TYR A 196 -10.10 -7.71 -2.69
N ASN A 197 -10.07 -6.66 -3.51
CA ASN A 197 -10.52 -6.73 -4.91
C ASN A 197 -9.77 -7.82 -5.70
N ARG A 198 -8.44 -7.90 -5.57
CA ARG A 198 -7.66 -8.94 -6.26
C ARG A 198 -8.02 -10.35 -5.78
N LEU A 199 -8.13 -10.58 -4.48
CA LEU A 199 -8.48 -11.90 -3.93
C LEU A 199 -9.86 -12.36 -4.41
N LEU A 200 -10.82 -11.45 -4.53
CA LEU A 200 -12.13 -11.76 -5.10
C LEU A 200 -12.05 -12.11 -6.59
N ALA A 201 -11.22 -11.41 -7.36
CA ALA A 201 -11.00 -11.70 -8.77
C ALA A 201 -10.36 -13.09 -8.98
N GLU A 202 -9.33 -13.45 -8.19
CA GLU A 202 -8.69 -14.76 -8.24
C GLU A 202 -9.66 -15.90 -7.89
N LYS A 203 -10.54 -15.68 -6.90
CA LYS A 203 -11.56 -16.67 -6.53
C LYS A 203 -12.59 -16.89 -7.64
N ASN A 204 -12.99 -15.82 -8.33
CA ASN A 204 -13.92 -15.92 -9.45
C ASN A 204 -13.31 -16.68 -10.64
N ILE A 205 -12.00 -16.49 -10.92
CA ILE A 205 -11.29 -17.22 -12.00
C ILE A 205 -11.21 -18.73 -11.74
N ARG A 206 -11.24 -19.18 -10.47
CA ARG A 206 -11.13 -20.60 -10.10
C ARG A 206 -12.46 -21.37 -10.10
N ILE A 207 -13.58 -20.70 -10.37
CA ILE A 207 -14.93 -21.29 -10.32
C ILE A 207 -15.51 -21.51 -11.74
N ASP A 208 -14.81 -21.06 -12.78
CA ASP A 208 -15.09 -21.35 -14.20
C ASP A 208 -14.26 -22.54 -14.72
#